data_AF-A0A0A9Y6K1-F1
#
_entry.id   AF-A0A0A9Y6K1-F1
#
_cell.length_a   1.000
_cell.length_b   1.000
_cell.length_c   1.000
_cell.angle_alpha   90.00
_cell.angle_beta   90.00
_cell.angle_gamma   90.00
#
_symmetry.space_group_name_H-M   'P 1'
#
loop_
_entity.id
_entity.type
_entity.pdbx_description
1 polymer ?
#
loop_
_entity_poly.entity_id
_entity_poly.type
_entity_poly.pdbx_seq_one_letter_code
_entity_poly.pdbx_strand_id
1 'polypeptide(L)'
;MEVERRKKTDVLDLFGAKDVLNVCAPMVRYSKLEFRSLVRKYGCDLCFTPMIMADSFVQSSKARDNEFTTGLGDTPLVVQFAANTVEDFVASAELVSPFSDGVDLNCGCPQRWAMQDGYGAHLLTQPQIIKDIERWQPKACSTTQLCSRKPYQRPR
;
A
#
# COMPACT_ATOMS: atom_id res chain seq x y z
N MET A 1 27.52 -2.57 7.87
CA MET A 1 26.97 -2.63 6.51
C MET A 1 26.34 -1.29 6.22
N GLU A 2 26.93 -0.49 5.33
CA GLU A 2 26.26 0.70 4.82
C GLU A 2 24.99 0.26 4.11
N VAL A 3 23.84 0.62 4.69
CA VAL A 3 22.56 0.46 4.01
C VAL A 3 22.51 1.58 2.98
N GLU A 4 22.85 1.24 1.74
CA GLU A 4 22.74 2.15 0.60
C GLU A 4 21.30 2.69 0.59
N ARG A 5 21.15 3.99 0.86
CA ARG A 5 19.81 4.58 1.06
C ARG A 5 19.08 4.58 -0.26
N ARG A 6 17.98 3.84 -0.32
CA ARG A 6 17.02 3.86 -1.44
C ARG A 6 16.62 5.31 -1.74
N LYS A 7 16.84 5.75 -2.97
CA LYS A 7 16.31 7.04 -3.45
C LYS A 7 14.79 6.97 -3.47
N LYS A 8 14.14 7.83 -2.68
CA LYS A 8 12.69 7.96 -2.69
C LYS A 8 12.23 8.79 -3.88
N THR A 9 11.11 8.37 -4.45
CA THR A 9 10.40 9.09 -5.49
C THR A 9 9.09 9.59 -4.90
N ASP A 10 8.71 10.84 -5.10
CA ASP A 10 7.34 11.26 -4.77
C ASP A 10 6.40 10.64 -5.80
N VAL A 11 5.39 9.91 -5.33
CA VAL A 11 4.43 9.25 -6.23
C VAL A 11 3.61 10.28 -7.00
N LEU A 12 3.39 11.48 -6.44
CA LEU A 12 2.63 12.55 -7.10
C LEU A 12 3.38 13.14 -8.30
N ASP A 13 4.71 13.21 -8.25
CA ASP A 13 5.53 13.71 -9.36
C ASP A 13 5.36 12.86 -10.62
N LEU A 14 5.04 11.57 -10.47
CA LEU A 14 4.79 10.67 -11.61
C LEU A 14 3.58 11.12 -12.43
N PHE A 15 2.54 11.63 -11.77
CA PHE A 15 1.31 12.10 -12.44
C PHE A 15 1.52 13.44 -13.17
N GLY A 16 2.55 14.22 -12.79
CA GLY A 16 2.95 15.43 -13.51
C GLY A 16 3.90 15.16 -14.68
N ALA A 17 4.65 14.05 -14.64
CA ALA A 17 5.71 13.76 -15.61
C ALA A 17 5.22 13.04 -16.88
N LYS A 18 4.06 12.38 -16.84
CA LYS A 18 3.52 11.59 -17.97
C LYS A 18 2.02 11.80 -18.12
N ASP A 19 1.55 11.81 -19.38
CA ASP A 19 0.12 11.86 -19.70
C ASP A 19 -0.63 10.58 -19.30
N VAL A 20 0.05 9.42 -19.37
CA VAL A 20 -0.50 8.10 -19.01
C VAL A 20 0.51 7.34 -18.16
N LEU A 21 0.03 6.80 -17.04
CA LEU A 21 0.82 5.95 -16.14
C LEU A 21 0.33 4.51 -16.19
N ASN A 22 1.26 3.58 -16.39
CA ASN A 22 1.01 2.16 -16.27
C ASN A 22 1.16 1.72 -14.81
N VAL A 23 0.05 1.40 -14.16
CA VAL A 23 0.01 1.04 -12.73
C VAL A 23 -0.29 -0.45 -12.55
N CYS A 24 0.59 -1.16 -11.85
CA CYS A 24 0.35 -2.53 -11.41
C CYS A 24 -0.50 -2.52 -10.13
N ALA A 25 -1.75 -2.92 -10.26
CA ALA A 25 -2.71 -2.98 -9.17
C ALA A 25 -2.33 -4.00 -8.08
N PRO A 26 -2.79 -3.79 -6.84
CA PRO A 26 -2.57 -4.72 -5.74
C PRO A 26 -3.36 -6.02 -5.98
N MET A 27 -2.66 -7.15 -6.00
CA MET A 27 -3.25 -8.48 -6.17
C MET A 27 -2.73 -9.42 -5.09
N VAL A 28 -3.64 -9.89 -4.22
CA VAL A 28 -3.35 -10.86 -3.15
C VAL A 28 -2.72 -12.12 -3.77
N ARG A 29 -1.62 -12.62 -3.18
CA ARG A 29 -0.77 -13.74 -3.65
C ARG A 29 0.09 -13.47 -4.90
N TYR A 30 -0.17 -12.43 -5.70
CA TYR A 30 0.54 -12.22 -6.97
C TYR A 30 1.55 -11.10 -6.94
N SER A 31 1.15 -9.88 -6.54
CA SER A 31 1.99 -8.67 -6.70
C SER A 31 3.21 -8.61 -5.75
N LYS A 32 3.84 -9.75 -5.45
CA LYS A 32 5.12 -9.90 -4.72
C LYS A 32 6.29 -9.39 -5.56
N LEU A 33 7.48 -9.30 -4.94
CA LEU A 33 8.67 -8.66 -5.51
C LEU A 33 9.03 -9.16 -6.91
N GLU A 34 8.98 -10.47 -7.15
CA GLU A 34 9.36 -11.09 -8.41
C GLU A 34 8.39 -10.68 -9.53
N PHE A 35 7.09 -10.63 -9.23
CA PHE A 35 6.06 -10.18 -10.17
C PHE A 35 6.21 -8.69 -10.48
N ARG A 36 6.39 -7.85 -9.45
CA ARG A 36 6.64 -6.40 -9.63
C ARG A 36 7.89 -6.15 -10.47
N SER A 37 8.97 -6.89 -10.19
CA SER A 37 10.22 -6.83 -10.95
C SER A 37 10.02 -7.23 -12.41
N LEU A 38 9.17 -8.22 -12.68
CA LEU A 38 8.84 -8.63 -14.05
C LEU A 38 8.04 -7.54 -14.79
N VAL A 39 6.92 -7.08 -14.23
CA VAL A 39 6.05 -6.10 -14.93
C VAL A 39 6.75 -4.76 -15.17
N ARG A 40 7.70 -4.36 -14.31
CA ARG A 40 8.55 -3.19 -14.54
C ARG A 40 9.38 -3.32 -15.82
N LYS A 41 9.87 -4.51 -16.17
CA LYS A 41 10.58 -4.76 -17.44
C LYS A 41 9.69 -4.55 -18.67
N TYR A 42 8.37 -4.59 -18.49
CA TYR A 42 7.37 -4.36 -19.53
C TYR A 42 6.76 -2.96 -19.49
N GLY A 43 7.41 -1.99 -18.84
CA GLY A 43 6.99 -0.58 -18.86
C GLY A 43 5.94 -0.21 -17.81
N CYS A 44 5.89 -0.93 -16.69
CA CYS A 44 5.09 -0.52 -15.53
C CYS A 44 5.79 0.60 -14.75
N ASP A 45 5.09 1.73 -14.56
CA ASP A 45 5.62 2.93 -13.91
C ASP A 45 5.51 2.88 -12.39
N LEU A 46 4.37 2.39 -11.88
CA LEU A 46 4.07 2.32 -10.45
C LEU A 46 3.57 0.92 -10.10
N CYS A 47 4.08 0.33 -9.02
CA CYS A 47 3.60 -0.96 -8.54
C CYS A 47 3.07 -0.87 -7.12
N PHE A 48 2.04 -1.66 -6.84
CA PHE A 48 1.52 -1.89 -5.50
C PHE A 48 1.94 -3.27 -4.98
N THR A 49 2.12 -3.39 -3.66
CA THR A 49 2.24 -4.70 -3.00
C THR A 49 0.91 -5.46 -3.05
N PRO A 50 0.88 -6.76 -2.69
CA PRO A 50 -0.36 -7.38 -2.27
C PRO A 50 -0.96 -6.61 -1.09
N MET A 51 -2.25 -6.79 -0.83
CA MET A 51 -2.89 -6.26 0.38
C MET A 51 -2.32 -6.97 1.60
N ILE A 52 -1.70 -6.21 2.52
CA ILE A 52 -1.07 -6.72 3.74
C ILE A 52 -1.96 -6.39 4.94
N MET A 53 -2.14 -7.34 5.86
CA MET A 53 -2.89 -7.11 7.11
C MET A 53 -2.02 -6.31 8.10
N ALA A 54 -2.46 -5.09 8.45
CA ALA A 54 -1.66 -4.17 9.26
C ALA A 54 -1.41 -4.69 10.68
N ASP A 55 -2.42 -5.31 11.31
CA ASP A 55 -2.36 -5.92 12.63
C ASP A 55 -1.24 -6.98 12.73
N SER A 56 -1.21 -7.91 11.78
CA SER A 56 -0.22 -8.98 11.70
C SER A 56 1.17 -8.42 11.40
N PHE A 57 1.24 -7.42 10.53
CA PHE A 57 2.49 -6.74 10.16
C PHE A 57 3.13 -6.05 11.37
N VAL A 58 2.35 -5.38 12.21
CA VAL A 58 2.86 -4.71 13.42
C VAL A 58 3.31 -5.74 14.46
N GLN A 59 2.47 -6.76 14.71
CA GLN A 59 2.69 -7.70 15.82
C GLN A 59 3.82 -8.72 15.59
N SER A 60 4.11 -9.10 14.34
CA SER A 60 5.01 -10.23 14.07
C SER A 60 6.05 -9.92 12.99
N SER A 61 7.33 -10.00 13.34
CA SER A 61 8.44 -9.94 12.36
C SER A 61 8.33 -11.03 11.31
N LYS A 62 7.96 -12.24 11.71
CA LYS A 62 7.76 -13.37 10.79
C LYS A 62 6.64 -13.09 9.79
N ALA A 63 5.55 -12.45 10.20
CA ALA A 63 4.49 -12.05 9.28
C ALA A 63 5.01 -10.99 8.29
N ARG A 64 5.76 -9.98 8.77
CA ARG A 64 6.38 -8.97 7.91
C ARG A 64 7.28 -9.58 6.84
N ASP A 65 8.18 -10.48 7.24
CA ASP A 65 9.15 -11.09 6.33
C ASP A 65 8.47 -11.97 5.25
N ASN A 66 7.29 -12.54 5.56
CA ASN A 66 6.52 -13.36 4.62
C ASN A 66 5.65 -12.54 3.65
N GLU A 67 5.07 -11.43 4.13
CA GLU A 67 4.13 -10.59 3.39
C GLU A 67 4.83 -9.49 2.58
N PHE A 68 5.95 -8.97 3.08
CA PHE A 68 6.68 -7.86 2.47
C PHE A 68 8.14 -8.20 2.19
N THR A 69 8.46 -8.21 0.90
CA THR A 69 9.83 -8.23 0.38
C THR A 69 10.01 -7.12 -0.64
N THR A 70 11.18 -6.51 -0.67
CA THR A 70 11.54 -5.43 -1.61
C THR A 70 13.01 -5.52 -2.02
N GLY A 71 13.42 -4.75 -3.01
CA GLY A 71 14.81 -4.63 -3.47
C GLY A 71 15.13 -3.23 -3.98
N LEU A 72 16.40 -2.95 -4.28
CA LEU A 72 16.86 -1.62 -4.71
C LEU A 72 16.16 -1.11 -5.99
N GLY A 73 15.82 -2.02 -6.91
CA GLY A 73 15.12 -1.70 -8.15
C GLY A 73 13.58 -1.64 -8.02
N ASP A 74 13.02 -1.90 -6.83
CA ASP A 74 11.58 -1.87 -6.63
C ASP A 74 11.10 -0.47 -6.21
N THR A 75 11.19 0.44 -7.16
CA THR A 75 10.80 1.85 -7.03
C THR A 75 10.29 2.34 -8.39
N PRO A 76 9.22 3.17 -8.47
CA PRO A 76 8.34 3.61 -7.38
C PRO A 76 7.39 2.52 -6.85
N LEU A 77 7.28 2.37 -5.53
CA LEU A 77 6.50 1.31 -4.84
C LEU A 77 5.54 1.88 -3.80
N VAL A 78 4.26 1.47 -3.88
CA VAL A 78 3.24 1.76 -2.87
C VAL A 78 2.88 0.48 -2.11
N VAL A 79 2.83 0.55 -0.79
CA VAL A 79 2.47 -0.59 0.07
C VAL A 79 1.03 -0.46 0.51
N GLN A 80 0.21 -1.44 0.16
CA GLN A 80 -1.21 -1.45 0.52
C GLN A 80 -1.46 -2.23 1.81
N PHE A 81 -2.11 -1.58 2.77
CA PHE A 81 -2.56 -2.18 4.02
C PHE A 81 -4.08 -2.33 4.09
N ALA A 82 -4.54 -3.42 4.71
CA ALA A 82 -5.85 -3.54 5.30
C ALA A 82 -5.73 -3.24 6.80
N ALA A 83 -6.41 -2.19 7.24
CA ALA A 83 -6.44 -1.76 8.64
C ALA A 83 -7.85 -1.26 8.98
N ASN A 84 -8.28 -1.48 10.22
CA ASN A 84 -9.56 -1.01 10.76
C ASN A 84 -9.36 -0.10 12.00
N THR A 85 -8.11 0.11 12.42
CA THR A 85 -7.70 1.05 13.47
C THR A 85 -6.68 2.03 12.90
N VAL A 86 -6.60 3.23 13.51
CA VAL A 86 -5.63 4.25 13.12
C VAL A 86 -4.23 3.81 13.55
N GLU A 87 -4.14 3.19 14.72
CA GLU A 87 -2.90 2.78 15.37
C GLU A 87 -2.15 1.74 14.53
N ASP A 88 -2.84 0.70 14.06
CA ASP A 88 -2.22 -0.35 13.24
C ASP A 88 -1.79 0.19 11.87
N PHE A 89 -2.59 1.07 11.26
CA PHE A 89 -2.23 1.71 10.00
C PHE A 89 -0.98 2.59 10.15
N VAL A 90 -0.93 3.43 11.17
CA VAL A 90 0.20 4.32 11.42
C VAL A 90 1.46 3.54 11.74
N ALA A 91 1.38 2.56 12.64
CA ALA A 91 2.54 1.75 13.03
C ALA A 91 3.09 0.95 11.84
N SER A 92 2.22 0.35 11.02
CA SER A 92 2.62 -0.38 9.81
C SER A 92 3.23 0.55 8.74
N ALA A 93 2.66 1.75 8.56
CA ALA A 93 3.19 2.76 7.65
C ALA A 93 4.58 3.26 8.06
N GLU A 94 4.82 3.48 9.36
CA GLU A 94 6.14 3.86 9.89
C GLU A 94 7.18 2.75 9.64
N LEU A 95 6.81 1.49 9.87
CA LEU A 95 7.68 0.33 9.64
C LEU A 95 8.10 0.17 8.17
N VAL A 96 7.20 0.45 7.23
CA VAL A 96 7.48 0.26 5.79
C VAL A 96 8.01 1.52 5.08
N SER A 97 7.93 2.67 5.74
CA SER A 97 8.36 3.96 5.18
C SER A 97 9.79 3.92 4.63
N PRO A 98 10.82 3.33 5.29
CA PRO A 98 12.17 3.29 4.72
C PRO A 98 12.29 2.53 3.38
N PHE A 99 11.31 1.67 3.08
CA PHE A 99 11.35 0.69 1.99
C PHE A 99 10.37 1.00 0.85
N SER A 100 9.59 2.07 0.96
CA SER A 100 8.49 2.42 0.04
C SER A 100 8.45 3.92 -0.28
N ASP A 101 7.78 4.25 -1.39
CA ASP A 101 7.52 5.63 -1.83
C ASP A 101 6.13 6.12 -1.41
N GLY A 102 5.21 5.19 -1.17
CA GLY A 102 3.87 5.50 -0.69
C GLY A 102 3.26 4.37 0.14
N VAL A 103 2.21 4.70 0.86
CA VAL A 103 1.35 3.76 1.59
C VAL A 103 -0.10 3.95 1.13
N ASP A 104 -0.84 2.86 1.02
CA ASP A 104 -2.24 2.86 0.60
C ASP A 104 -3.12 2.15 1.62
N LEU A 105 -4.28 2.74 1.94
CA LEU A 105 -5.31 2.07 2.72
C LEU A 105 -6.34 1.41 1.78
N ASN A 106 -6.52 0.09 1.90
CA ASN A 106 -7.57 -0.62 1.18
C ASN A 106 -8.96 -0.32 1.77
N CYS A 107 -9.73 0.53 1.08
CA CYS A 107 -11.12 0.84 1.41
C CYS A 107 -12.12 0.22 0.42
N GLY A 108 -11.69 -0.76 -0.37
CA GLY A 108 -12.42 -1.18 -1.57
C GLY A 108 -12.75 -2.67 -1.68
N CYS A 109 -12.14 -3.54 -0.86
CA CYS A 109 -12.34 -4.98 -0.99
C CYS A 109 -13.77 -5.39 -0.55
N PRO A 110 -14.60 -6.01 -1.44
CA PRO A 110 -15.95 -6.46 -1.09
C PRO A 110 -15.97 -7.92 -0.62
N GLN A 111 -14.80 -8.53 -0.34
CA GLN A 111 -14.74 -9.92 0.09
C GLN A 111 -15.40 -10.05 1.47
N ARG A 112 -16.28 -11.05 1.63
CA ARG A 112 -17.11 -11.21 2.83
C ARG A 112 -16.29 -11.27 4.11
N TRP A 113 -15.17 -12.00 4.10
CA TRP A 113 -14.29 -12.10 5.27
C TRP A 113 -13.70 -10.73 5.65
N ALA A 114 -13.23 -9.96 4.66
CA ALA A 114 -12.64 -8.64 4.90
C ALA A 114 -13.68 -7.67 5.47
N MET A 115 -14.91 -7.70 4.95
CA MET A 115 -15.99 -6.87 5.47
C MET A 115 -16.44 -7.30 6.87
N GLN A 116 -16.47 -8.60 7.17
CA GLN A 116 -16.82 -9.12 8.49
C GLN A 116 -15.81 -8.68 9.57
N ASP A 117 -14.53 -8.64 9.22
CA ASP A 117 -13.46 -8.19 10.12
C ASP A 117 -13.26 -6.66 10.12
N GLY A 118 -14.12 -5.92 9.41
CA GLY A 118 -14.15 -4.46 9.42
C GLY A 118 -13.19 -3.77 8.44
N TYR A 119 -12.58 -4.51 7.52
CA TYR A 119 -11.65 -4.01 6.50
C TYR A 119 -12.32 -3.70 5.15
N GLY A 120 -11.57 -3.10 4.23
CA GLY A 120 -11.98 -2.97 2.84
C GLY A 120 -13.23 -2.08 2.69
N ALA A 121 -14.22 -2.56 1.95
CA ALA A 121 -15.43 -1.79 1.69
C ALA A 121 -16.26 -1.48 2.94
N HIS A 122 -16.06 -2.19 4.05
CA HIS A 122 -16.70 -1.89 5.33
C HIS A 122 -16.31 -0.50 5.87
N LEU A 123 -15.06 -0.08 5.64
CA LEU A 123 -14.58 1.24 6.07
C LEU A 123 -15.38 2.40 5.46
N LEU A 124 -16.01 2.20 4.30
CA LEU A 124 -16.88 3.21 3.69
C LEU A 124 -18.14 3.50 4.52
N THR A 125 -18.53 2.58 5.41
CA THR A 125 -19.60 2.81 6.40
C THR A 125 -19.12 3.58 7.63
N GLN A 126 -17.80 3.73 7.80
CA GLN A 126 -17.14 4.36 8.95
C GLN A 126 -16.15 5.46 8.48
N PRO A 127 -16.64 6.54 7.83
CA PRO A 127 -15.78 7.56 7.23
C PRO A 127 -14.89 8.32 8.23
N GLN A 128 -15.21 8.29 9.52
CA GLN A 128 -14.37 8.94 10.55
C GLN A 128 -13.01 8.26 10.68
N ILE A 129 -12.94 6.92 10.61
CA ILE A 129 -11.67 6.19 10.67
C ILE A 129 -10.78 6.57 9.49
N ILE A 130 -11.35 6.64 8.29
CA ILE A 130 -10.62 7.06 7.08
C ILE A 130 -10.08 8.48 7.27
N LYS A 131 -10.90 9.40 7.78
CA LYS A 131 -10.50 10.78 8.05
C LYS A 131 -9.38 10.87 9.08
N ASP A 132 -9.44 10.06 10.14
CA ASP A 132 -8.42 10.06 11.19
C ASP A 132 -7.10 9.46 10.67
N ILE A 133 -7.17 8.44 9.81
CA ILE A 133 -6.01 7.92 9.07
C ILE A 133 -5.45 8.95 8.08
N GLU A 134 -6.27 9.72 7.37
CA GLU A 134 -5.84 10.79 6.45
C GLU A 134 -5.17 11.97 7.17
N ARG A 135 -5.48 12.18 8.45
CA ARG A 135 -4.80 13.22 9.27
C ARG A 135 -3.40 12.82 9.67
N TRP A 136 -3.06 11.54 9.63
CA TRP A 136 -1.69 11.12 9.88
C TRP A 136 -0.76 11.74 8.83
N GLN A 137 0.33 12.32 9.31
CA GLN A 137 1.42 12.77 8.45
C GLN A 137 2.69 12.06 8.88
N PRO A 138 3.45 11.47 7.95
CA PRO A 138 4.74 10.87 8.26
C PRO A 138 5.67 11.93 8.86
N LYS A 139 6.07 11.76 10.11
CA LYS A 139 6.93 12.71 10.86
C LYS A 139 8.33 12.92 10.22
N ALA A 140 8.73 12.04 9.30
CA ALA A 140 10.11 11.96 8.81
C ALA A 140 10.25 11.70 7.30
N CYS A 141 9.17 11.63 6.52
CA CYS A 141 9.30 11.11 5.15
C CYS A 141 8.26 11.59 4.14
N SER A 142 8.70 11.79 2.90
CA SER A 142 7.89 12.12 1.72
C SER A 142 7.02 10.95 1.21
N THR A 143 6.59 10.05 2.10
CA THR A 143 5.80 8.88 1.72
C THR A 143 4.38 9.33 1.40
N THR A 144 3.97 9.22 0.14
CA THR A 144 2.62 9.61 -0.30
C THR A 144 1.58 8.67 0.27
N GLN A 145 0.55 9.20 0.92
CA GLN A 145 -0.60 8.41 1.36
C GLN A 145 -1.67 8.36 0.27
N LEU A 146 -2.17 7.16 0.00
CA LEU A 146 -3.23 6.88 -0.96
C LEU A 146 -4.37 6.10 -0.29
N CYS A 147 -5.55 6.14 -0.88
CA CYS A 147 -6.71 5.39 -0.43
C CYS A 147 -7.41 4.79 -1.64
N SER A 148 -7.25 3.48 -1.84
CA SER A 148 -7.84 2.77 -2.97
C SER A 148 -9.27 2.31 -2.66
N ARG A 149 -10.17 2.61 -3.60
CA ARG A 149 -11.56 2.16 -3.59
C ARG A 149 -11.81 1.38 -4.87
N LYS A 150 -12.54 0.26 -4.79
CA LYS A 150 -13.09 -0.34 -6.01
C LYS A 150 -14.29 0.53 -6.45
N PRO A 151 -14.43 0.83 -7.75
CA PRO A 151 -15.63 1.49 -8.24
C PRO A 151 -16.84 0.62 -7.84
N TYR A 152 -17.89 1.26 -7.32
CA TYR A 152 -19.15 0.59 -6.98
C TYR A 152 -19.68 -0.11 -8.24
N GLN A 153 -19.51 -1.42 -8.31
CA GLN A 153 -20.15 -2.23 -9.33
C GLN A 153 -21.57 -2.50 -8.85
N ARG A 154 -22.57 -1.89 -9.51
CA ARG A 154 -23.98 -2.25 -9.28
C ARG A 154 -24.09 -3.78 -9.39
N PRO A 155 -24.73 -4.46 -8.43
CA PRO A 155 -25.01 -5.89 -8.59
C PRO A 155 -25.79 -6.08 -9.91
N ARG A 156 -25.37 -7.08 -10.70
CA ARG A 156 -26.15 -7.52 -11.87
C ARG A 156 -27.41 -8.23 -11.42
#